data_AF-A0A9P6DZ73-F1
#
_entry.id   AF-A0A9P6DZ73-F1
#
_cell.length_a   1.000
_cell.length_b   1.000
_cell.length_c   1.000
_cell.angle_alpha   90.00
_cell.angle_beta   90.00
_cell.angle_gamma   90.00
#
_symmetry.space_group_name_H-M   'P 1'
#
loop_
_entity.id
_entity.type
_entity.pdbx_description
1 polymer ?
#
loop_
_entity_poly.entity_id
_entity_poly.type
_entity_poly.pdbx_seq_one_letter_code
_entity_poly.pdbx_strand_id
1 'polypeptide(L)'
;MLEAWIENPNGAAIINAGLPGVQSESSTVDSLWGTVNASCPLPYSIAKSSSDFPAHTLSFDANLFSDITYTEGLFTDYTYFDAQNITPRYEFGYGVSYSFSTLYFNLVITSSSATDHTVTLVVQNAETRAGTEIAQRYIGFPLAGGRAPEALPWIRSCGSCSWCAVNRDVPTR
;
A
#
# COMPACT_ATOMS: atom_id res chain seq x y z
N MET A 1 -14.95 -2.04 -14.55
CA MET A 1 -15.26 -1.85 -13.11
C MET A 1 -15.05 -3.18 -12.43
N LEU A 2 -14.04 -3.28 -11.58
CA LEU A 2 -13.69 -4.48 -10.82
C LEU A 2 -14.89 -5.04 -10.04
N GLU A 3 -15.74 -4.16 -9.52
CA GLU A 3 -16.96 -4.49 -8.75
C GLU A 3 -17.93 -5.43 -9.47
N ALA A 4 -17.98 -5.44 -10.80
CA ALA A 4 -18.91 -6.32 -11.52
C ALA A 4 -18.55 -7.82 -11.45
N TRP A 5 -17.30 -8.16 -11.10
CA TRP A 5 -16.77 -9.52 -11.19
C TRP A 5 -16.15 -10.03 -9.89
N ILE A 6 -15.73 -9.10 -9.02
CA ILE A 6 -14.98 -9.42 -7.80
C ILE A 6 -15.77 -10.24 -6.78
N GLU A 7 -17.10 -10.16 -6.79
CA GLU A 7 -17.99 -10.93 -5.92
C GLU A 7 -18.66 -12.11 -6.65
N ASN A 8 -18.16 -12.46 -7.83
CA ASN A 8 -18.67 -13.62 -8.56
C ASN A 8 -18.35 -14.90 -7.78
N PRO A 9 -19.35 -15.73 -7.42
CA PRO A 9 -19.14 -16.94 -6.63
C PRO A 9 -18.25 -17.99 -7.32
N ASN A 10 -18.03 -17.88 -8.63
CA ASN A 10 -17.15 -18.76 -9.38
C ASN A 10 -15.69 -18.27 -9.42
N GLY A 11 -15.40 -17.05 -8.95
CA GLY A 11 -14.05 -16.49 -8.89
C GLY A 11 -13.36 -16.83 -7.57
N ALA A 12 -12.24 -17.55 -7.62
CA ALA A 12 -11.51 -17.95 -6.41
C ALA A 12 -10.40 -16.95 -6.01
N ALA A 13 -9.79 -16.26 -6.97
CA ALA A 13 -8.68 -15.34 -6.73
C ALA A 13 -8.57 -14.30 -7.85
N ILE A 14 -7.95 -13.16 -7.54
CA ILE A 14 -7.67 -12.08 -8.49
C ILE A 14 -6.18 -11.79 -8.44
N ILE A 15 -5.54 -11.76 -9.61
CA ILE A 15 -4.16 -11.34 -9.78
C ILE A 15 -4.17 -10.04 -10.58
N ASN A 16 -3.67 -8.97 -9.97
CA ASN A 16 -3.48 -7.69 -10.65
C ASN A 16 -2.04 -7.60 -11.17
N ALA A 17 -1.87 -7.81 -12.48
CA ALA A 17 -0.56 -7.74 -13.14
C ALA A 17 -0.16 -6.31 -13.57
N GLY A 18 -1.03 -5.31 -13.37
CA GLY A 18 -0.79 -3.93 -13.80
C GLY A 18 -0.55 -3.82 -15.32
N LEU A 19 0.61 -3.29 -15.70
CA LEU A 19 1.08 -3.23 -17.09
C LEU A 19 2.34 -4.11 -17.26
N PRO A 20 2.17 -5.43 -17.42
CA PRO A 20 3.25 -6.40 -17.16
C PRO A 20 4.31 -6.55 -18.27
N GLY A 21 4.34 -5.66 -19.27
CA GLY A 21 5.37 -5.66 -20.32
C GLY A 21 5.47 -6.97 -21.12
N VAL A 22 6.59 -7.17 -21.81
CA VAL A 22 6.80 -8.27 -22.76
C VAL A 22 7.07 -9.65 -22.11
N GLN A 23 7.29 -9.70 -20.80
CA GLN A 23 7.49 -10.96 -20.04
C GLN A 23 6.32 -11.25 -19.10
N SER A 24 5.17 -10.65 -19.41
CA SER A 24 3.94 -10.80 -18.64
C SER A 24 3.42 -12.23 -18.59
N GLU A 25 3.55 -12.97 -19.69
CA GLU A 25 3.07 -14.35 -19.80
C GLU A 25 3.79 -15.27 -18.82
N SER A 26 5.13 -15.28 -18.83
CA SER A 26 5.93 -16.11 -17.94
C SER A 26 5.75 -15.71 -16.48
N SER A 27 5.80 -14.41 -16.17
CA SER A 27 5.65 -13.92 -14.80
C SER A 27 4.25 -14.19 -14.21
N THR A 28 3.20 -14.11 -15.03
CA THR A 28 1.83 -14.43 -14.59
C THR A 28 1.68 -15.92 -14.33
N VAL A 29 2.23 -16.77 -15.22
CA VAL A 29 2.21 -18.23 -15.05
C VAL A 29 2.99 -18.64 -13.80
N ASP A 30 4.17 -18.08 -13.57
CA ASP A 30 4.98 -18.36 -12.38
C ASP A 30 4.26 -17.93 -11.08
N SER A 31 3.52 -16.83 -11.11
CA SER A 31 2.72 -16.38 -9.98
C SER A 31 1.50 -17.28 -9.75
N LEU A 32 0.84 -17.74 -10.81
CA LEU A 32 -0.33 -18.62 -10.74
C LEU A 32 0.04 -20.01 -10.18
N TRP A 33 1.18 -20.56 -10.59
CA TRP A 33 1.69 -21.83 -10.06
C TRP A 33 2.38 -21.71 -8.71
N GLY A 34 2.55 -20.50 -8.19
CA GLY A 34 3.27 -20.25 -6.94
C GLY A 34 4.76 -20.58 -7.03
N THR A 35 5.34 -20.58 -8.23
CA THR A 35 6.80 -20.62 -8.42
C THR A 35 7.43 -19.37 -7.82
N VAL A 36 6.77 -18.22 -8.00
CA VAL A 36 7.12 -16.96 -7.34
C VAL A 36 6.00 -16.52 -6.41
N ASN A 37 6.38 -15.89 -5.29
CA ASN A 37 5.41 -15.38 -4.35
C ASN A 37 4.91 -13.99 -4.77
N ALA A 38 3.61 -13.75 -4.72
CA ALA A 38 3.06 -12.41 -4.84
C ALA A 38 3.43 -11.63 -3.55
N SER A 39 4.20 -10.56 -3.70
CA SER A 39 4.68 -9.75 -2.56
C SER A 39 4.66 -8.25 -2.83
N CYS A 40 3.96 -7.83 -3.89
CA CYS A 40 3.89 -6.43 -4.27
C CYS A 40 2.59 -5.82 -3.75
N PRO A 41 2.67 -4.96 -2.72
CA PRO A 41 1.52 -4.20 -2.26
C PRO A 41 1.13 -3.15 -3.30
N LEU A 42 -0.15 -2.77 -3.29
CA LEU A 42 -0.69 -1.76 -4.19
C LEU A 42 -0.07 -0.39 -3.92
N PRO A 43 0.45 0.31 -4.95
CA PRO A 43 0.99 1.65 -4.81
C PRO A 43 -0.11 2.74 -4.88
N TYR A 44 -1.38 2.36 -4.96
CA TYR A 44 -2.54 3.25 -4.96
C TYR A 44 -3.75 2.55 -4.34
N SER A 45 -4.71 3.32 -3.81
CA SER A 45 -5.97 2.75 -3.32
C SER A 45 -6.90 2.43 -4.48
N ILE A 46 -7.66 1.35 -4.37
CA ILE A 46 -8.73 1.00 -5.30
C ILE A 46 -10.05 1.30 -4.59
N ALA A 47 -10.78 2.29 -5.10
CA ALA A 47 -12.11 2.65 -4.61
C ALA A 47 -13.19 1.67 -5.10
N LYS A 48 -14.32 1.62 -4.38
CA LYS A 48 -15.51 0.87 -4.83
C LYS A 48 -16.23 1.62 -5.94
N SER A 49 -16.33 2.93 -5.83
CA SER A 49 -16.91 3.80 -6.85
C SER A 49 -15.91 4.83 -7.32
N SER A 50 -16.00 5.22 -8.59
CA SER A 50 -15.25 6.36 -9.11
C SER A 50 -15.59 7.65 -8.35
N SER A 51 -16.82 7.79 -7.83
CA SER A 51 -17.27 8.96 -7.06
C SER A 51 -16.57 9.13 -5.72
N ASP A 52 -15.92 8.07 -5.22
CA ASP A 52 -15.21 8.12 -3.93
C ASP A 52 -13.87 8.83 -4.06
N PHE A 53 -13.37 9.05 -5.28
CA PHE A 53 -12.20 9.88 -5.52
C PHE A 53 -12.59 11.36 -5.59
N PRO A 54 -11.78 12.27 -5.03
CA PRO A 54 -12.05 13.71 -5.09
C PRO A 54 -12.05 14.23 -6.55
N ALA A 55 -11.22 13.65 -7.40
CA ALA A 55 -11.04 14.05 -8.81
C ALA A 55 -12.06 13.42 -9.78
N HIS A 56 -13.17 12.84 -9.30
CA HIS A 56 -14.13 12.14 -10.17
C HIS A 56 -14.90 13.06 -11.12
N THR A 57 -14.89 14.37 -10.87
CA THR A 57 -15.57 15.39 -11.68
C THR A 57 -14.63 16.12 -12.64
N LEU A 58 -13.43 15.60 -12.92
CA LEU A 58 -12.59 16.13 -14.00
C LEU A 58 -13.28 15.86 -15.36
N SER A 59 -14.23 16.72 -15.70
CA SER A 59 -14.80 16.83 -17.02
C SER A 59 -13.71 17.38 -17.93
N PHE A 60 -13.16 16.52 -18.80
CA PHE A 60 -12.45 16.95 -19.99
C PHE A 60 -13.45 17.64 -20.91
N ASP A 61 -13.78 18.89 -20.59
CA ASP A 61 -14.50 19.74 -21.51
C ASP A 61 -13.58 20.00 -22.72
N ALA A 62 -14.12 20.04 -23.92
CA ALA A 62 -13.35 20.07 -25.17
C ALA A 62 -12.46 21.34 -25.32
N ASN A 63 -12.56 22.27 -24.37
CA ASN A 63 -11.65 23.38 -24.19
C ASN A 63 -10.45 22.93 -23.35
N LEU A 64 -9.36 22.59 -24.04
CA LEU A 64 -8.07 22.07 -23.52
C LEU A 64 -7.34 22.99 -22.51
N PHE A 65 -7.99 24.04 -22.01
CA PHE A 65 -7.40 25.11 -21.17
C PHE A 65 -8.35 25.54 -20.04
N SER A 66 -9.15 24.64 -19.48
CA SER A 66 -9.89 24.95 -18.24
C SER A 66 -8.97 24.79 -17.03
N ASP A 67 -8.96 25.81 -16.17
CA ASP A 67 -8.23 25.74 -14.90
C ASP A 67 -8.83 24.65 -14.01
N ILE A 68 -8.02 23.64 -13.68
CA ILE A 68 -8.42 22.57 -12.77
C ILE A 68 -8.14 23.01 -11.35
N THR A 69 -9.20 23.21 -10.57
CA THR A 69 -9.08 23.53 -9.14
C THR A 69 -9.07 22.22 -8.34
N TYR A 70 -7.95 21.92 -7.67
CA TYR A 70 -7.83 20.81 -6.74
C TYR A 70 -8.51 21.17 -5.41
N THR A 71 -9.72 20.65 -5.21
CA THR A 71 -10.52 20.92 -4.00
C THR A 71 -10.06 20.11 -2.78
N GLU A 72 -9.36 19.01 -3.04
CA GLU A 72 -8.83 18.08 -2.05
C GLU A 72 -7.54 18.55 -1.37
N GLY A 73 -6.88 19.56 -1.94
CA GLY A 73 -5.64 20.12 -1.40
C GLY A 73 -4.54 19.06 -1.27
N LEU A 74 -4.04 18.85 -0.04
CA LEU A 74 -2.99 17.88 0.26
C LEU A 74 -3.52 16.45 0.46
N PHE A 75 -4.83 16.26 0.50
CA PHE A 75 -5.44 14.96 0.70
C PHE A 75 -5.59 14.26 -0.65
N THR A 76 -4.64 13.42 -1.01
CA THR A 76 -4.64 12.65 -2.25
C THR A 76 -4.60 11.15 -1.94
N ASP A 77 -5.34 10.37 -2.74
CA ASP A 77 -5.42 8.91 -2.63
C ASP A 77 -5.76 8.46 -1.19
N TYR A 78 -5.00 7.55 -0.57
CA TYR A 78 -5.34 6.97 0.73
C TYR A 78 -5.48 8.01 1.85
N THR A 79 -4.77 9.15 1.79
CA THR A 79 -4.90 10.22 2.78
C THR A 79 -6.28 10.89 2.71
N TYR A 80 -6.88 10.94 1.52
CA TYR A 80 -8.25 11.39 1.35
C TYR A 80 -9.26 10.37 1.89
N PHE A 81 -9.06 9.08 1.60
CA PHE A 81 -9.91 8.01 2.14
C PHE A 81 -9.92 8.00 3.67
N ASP A 82 -8.75 8.16 4.30
CA ASP A 82 -8.62 8.25 5.76
C ASP A 82 -9.27 9.51 6.32
N ALA A 83 -9.02 10.68 5.72
CA ALA A 83 -9.58 11.95 6.17
C ALA A 83 -11.11 12.04 6.02
N GLN A 84 -11.69 11.41 4.98
CA GLN A 84 -13.12 11.36 4.74
C GLN A 84 -13.80 10.12 5.38
N ASN A 85 -13.03 9.26 6.04
CA ASN A 85 -13.51 7.99 6.61
C ASN A 85 -14.26 7.12 5.57
N ILE A 86 -13.76 7.09 4.34
CA ILE A 86 -14.30 6.28 3.24
C ILE A 86 -13.54 4.96 3.19
N THR A 87 -14.25 3.83 3.18
CA THR A 87 -13.63 2.50 3.08
C THR A 87 -13.34 2.14 1.62
N PRO A 88 -12.07 2.05 1.20
CA PRO A 88 -11.72 1.60 -0.15
C PRO A 88 -12.05 0.10 -0.34
N ARG A 89 -12.02 -0.38 -1.59
CA ARG A 89 -12.09 -1.82 -1.88
C ARG A 89 -10.78 -2.51 -1.51
N TYR A 90 -9.68 -1.89 -1.90
CA TYR A 90 -8.33 -2.26 -1.50
C TYR A 90 -7.58 -0.99 -1.12
N GLU A 91 -7.09 -0.92 0.10
CA GLU A 91 -6.32 0.20 0.61
C GLU A 91 -4.93 0.29 -0.04
N PHE A 92 -4.35 1.48 0.01
CA PHE A 92 -2.94 1.66 -0.30
C PHE A 92 -2.09 0.72 0.54
N GLY A 93 -1.10 0.09 -0.09
CA GLY A 93 -0.25 -0.86 0.60
C GLY A 93 -0.85 -2.25 0.76
N TYR A 94 -2.09 -2.49 0.32
CA TYR A 94 -2.70 -3.81 0.37
C TYR A 94 -1.99 -4.78 -0.57
N GLY A 95 -1.67 -5.97 -0.07
CA GLY A 95 -1.09 -7.04 -0.85
C GLY A 95 -1.29 -8.37 -0.13
N VAL A 96 -1.64 -9.41 -0.89
CA VAL A 96 -1.72 -10.76 -0.36
C VAL A 96 -0.49 -11.55 -0.76
N SER A 97 -0.08 -12.44 0.13
CA SER A 97 1.03 -13.35 -0.09
C SER A 97 0.55 -14.79 -0.04
N TYR A 98 1.22 -15.67 -0.77
CA TYR A 98 0.97 -17.12 -0.69
C TYR A 98 1.64 -17.77 0.53
N SER A 99 2.39 -17.01 1.32
CA SER A 99 2.78 -17.43 2.66
C SER A 99 1.78 -16.84 3.65
N PHE A 100 1.18 -17.69 4.48
CA PHE A 100 0.01 -17.33 5.28
C PHE A 100 0.38 -16.94 6.71
N SER A 101 1.64 -17.09 7.11
CA SER A 101 2.07 -16.93 8.51
C SER A 101 3.25 -15.96 8.66
N THR A 102 3.09 -14.73 8.17
CA THR A 102 3.97 -13.62 8.58
C THR A 102 3.56 -13.13 9.97
N LEU A 103 4.49 -13.20 10.92
CA LEU A 103 4.33 -12.72 12.28
C LEU A 103 5.07 -11.41 12.49
N TYR A 104 4.38 -10.46 13.12
CA TYR A 104 4.90 -9.17 13.52
C TYR A 104 4.95 -9.10 15.04
N PHE A 105 6.12 -8.88 15.63
CA PHE A 105 6.24 -8.78 17.08
C PHE A 105 7.43 -7.91 17.50
N ASN A 106 7.46 -7.59 18.80
CA ASN A 106 8.50 -6.79 19.43
C ASN A 106 8.70 -5.42 18.74
N LEU A 107 7.61 -4.68 18.57
CA LEU A 107 7.67 -3.30 18.12
C LEU A 107 8.29 -2.45 19.24
N VAL A 108 9.47 -1.91 18.96
CA VAL A 108 10.20 -1.04 19.88
C VAL A 108 10.44 0.30 19.19
N ILE A 109 10.10 1.37 19.89
CA ILE A 109 10.35 2.74 19.44
C ILE A 109 11.31 3.36 20.44
N THR A 110 12.51 3.71 20.00
CA THR A 110 13.50 4.42 20.82
C THR A 110 13.70 5.82 20.28
N SER A 111 13.65 6.82 21.17
CA SER A 111 14.01 8.19 20.86
C SER A 111 15.47 8.44 21.23
N SER A 112 16.30 8.81 20.27
CA SER A 112 17.66 9.30 20.53
C SER A 112 17.69 10.82 20.72
N SER A 113 16.70 11.54 20.18
CA SER A 113 16.50 12.98 20.39
C SER A 113 15.00 13.34 20.28
N ALA A 114 14.66 14.64 20.39
CA ALA A 114 13.29 15.11 20.17
C ALA A 114 12.82 14.96 18.71
N THR A 115 13.74 14.74 17.77
CA THR A 115 13.47 14.64 16.33
C THR A 115 13.84 13.28 15.75
N ASP A 116 14.66 12.49 16.44
CA ASP A 116 15.17 11.21 15.97
C ASP A 116 14.52 10.05 16.74
N HIS A 117 13.74 9.28 16.00
CA HIS A 117 13.09 8.07 16.47
C HIS A 117 13.56 6.88 15.63
N THR A 118 14.08 5.85 16.28
CA THR A 118 14.36 4.56 15.68
C THR A 118 13.19 3.62 15.99
N VAL A 119 12.62 3.02 14.95
CA VAL A 119 11.56 2.01 15.08
C VAL A 119 12.13 0.68 14.66
N THR A 120 12.15 -0.27 15.59
CA THR A 120 12.56 -1.65 15.34
C THR A 120 11.33 -2.54 15.41
N LEU A 121 11.15 -3.36 14.37
CA LEU A 121 10.09 -4.35 14.28
C LEU A 121 10.72 -5.68 13.86
N VAL A 122 10.30 -6.77 14.50
CA VAL A 122 10.70 -8.11 14.09
C VAL A 122 9.60 -8.66 13.18
N VAL A 123 10.01 -9.05 11.98
CA VAL A 123 9.17 -9.74 10.99
C VAL A 123 9.70 -11.16 10.84
N GLN A 124 8.83 -12.15 11.04
CA GLN A 124 9.19 -13.56 10.94
C GLN A 124 8.19 -14.29 10.07
N ASN A 125 8.68 -15.05 9.10
CA ASN A 125 7.90 -16.06 8.41
C ASN A 125 7.91 -17.34 9.27
N ALA A 126 6.73 -17.82 9.68
CA ALA A 126 6.56 -19.03 10.48
C ALA A 126 6.42 -20.32 9.63
N GLU A 127 6.48 -20.20 8.30
CA GLU A 127 6.32 -21.32 7.36
C GLU A 127 7.65 -21.73 6.71
N THR A 128 7.63 -22.90 6.06
CA THR A 128 8.76 -23.42 5.27
C THR A 128 8.84 -22.81 3.87
N ARG A 129 7.75 -22.20 3.39
CA ARG A 129 7.69 -21.61 2.05
C ARG A 129 8.34 -20.24 2.08
N ALA A 130 9.33 -20.03 1.20
CA ALA A 130 9.97 -18.73 1.04
C ALA A 130 8.94 -17.68 0.62
N GLY A 131 9.03 -16.51 1.25
CA GLY A 131 8.15 -15.38 0.96
C GLY A 131 8.83 -14.06 1.28
N THR A 132 8.33 -13.01 0.65
CA THR A 132 8.80 -11.64 0.86
C THR A 132 7.67 -10.86 1.48
N GLU A 133 7.98 -10.18 2.58
CA GLU A 133 7.05 -9.27 3.26
C GLU A 133 7.52 -7.84 3.07
N ILE A 134 6.57 -6.91 2.91
CA ILE A 134 6.84 -5.49 2.84
C ILE A 134 6.21 -4.79 4.04
N ALA A 135 7.04 -4.51 5.06
CA ALA A 135 6.60 -3.77 6.24
C ALA A 135 6.47 -2.28 5.91
N GLN A 136 5.32 -1.69 6.26
CA GLN A 136 5.00 -0.29 6.02
C GLN A 136 4.87 0.46 7.35
N ARG A 137 5.45 1.67 7.42
CA ARG A 137 5.35 2.55 8.60
C ARG A 137 4.63 3.84 8.23
N TYR A 138 3.60 4.17 8.99
CA TYR A 138 2.80 5.38 8.85
C TYR A 138 3.02 6.29 10.08
N ILE A 139 3.11 7.60 9.86
CA ILE A 139 3.27 8.60 10.92
C ILE A 139 2.06 9.53 10.88
N GLY A 140 1.28 9.55 11.96
CA GLY A 140 0.16 10.45 12.13
C GLY A 140 0.55 11.68 12.94
N PHE A 141 0.10 12.86 12.52
CA PHE A 141 0.21 14.08 13.32
C PHE A 141 -1.11 14.35 14.06
N PRO A 142 -1.06 14.96 15.25
CA PRO A 142 -2.28 15.39 15.94
C PRO A 142 -3.03 16.42 15.10
N LEU A 143 -4.37 16.26 15.03
CA LEU A 143 -5.29 17.03 14.19
C LEU A 143 -5.25 18.57 14.36
N ALA A 144 -4.59 19.07 15.41
CA ALA A 144 -4.49 20.50 15.70
C ALA A 144 -3.75 21.31 14.63
N GLY A 145 -3.00 20.65 13.73
CA GLY A 145 -2.20 21.31 12.69
C GLY A 145 -2.86 21.46 11.32
N GLY A 146 -4.06 20.93 11.10
CA GLY A 146 -4.73 20.97 9.78
C GLY A 146 -3.94 20.33 8.62
N ARG A 147 -2.92 19.52 8.94
CA ARG A 147 -2.10 18.80 7.95
C ARG A 147 -2.66 17.40 7.77
N ALA A 148 -2.68 16.92 6.53
CA ALA A 148 -2.80 15.50 6.27
C ALA A 148 -1.69 14.77 7.05
N PRO A 149 -1.94 13.56 7.60
CA PRO A 149 -0.86 12.74 8.12
C PRO A 149 0.19 12.62 7.01
N GLU A 150 1.40 13.14 7.26
CA GLU A 150 2.52 13.03 6.33
C GLU A 150 3.02 11.58 6.39
N ALA A 151 2.26 10.70 5.78
CA ALA A 151 2.60 9.32 5.63
C ALA A 151 3.44 9.20 4.36
N LEU A 152 4.74 9.43 4.47
CA LEU A 152 5.64 8.80 3.52
C LEU A 152 5.85 7.37 4.03
N PRO A 153 5.21 6.36 3.40
CA PRO A 153 5.44 4.98 3.79
C PRO A 153 6.90 4.69 3.54
N TRP A 154 7.63 4.42 4.61
CA TRP A 154 8.97 3.89 4.47
C TRP A 154 8.86 2.40 4.20
N ILE A 155 9.30 1.98 3.02
CA ILE A 155 9.08 0.64 2.48
C ILE A 155 10.41 -0.13 2.55
N ARG A 156 10.43 -1.25 3.28
CA ARG A 156 11.53 -2.22 3.27
C ARG A 156 10.98 -3.59 2.93
N SER A 157 11.55 -4.23 1.91
CA SER A 157 11.32 -5.64 1.64
C SER A 157 12.23 -6.50 2.52
N CYS A 158 11.67 -7.55 3.11
CA CYS A 158 12.41 -8.58 3.84
C CYS A 158 12.20 -9.92 3.12
N GLY A 159 13.27 -10.45 2.51
CA GLY A 159 13.18 -11.55 1.54
C GLY A 159 13.66 -12.92 2.02
N SER A 160 13.86 -13.16 3.32
CA SER A 160 14.34 -14.48 3.78
C SER A 160 13.85 -14.92 5.16
N CYS A 161 13.71 -16.25 5.33
CA CYS A 161 13.54 -16.94 6.62
C CYS A 161 14.83 -16.88 7.46
N SER A 162 15.26 -15.67 7.84
CA SER A 162 16.13 -15.43 8.98
C SER A 162 16.11 -13.94 9.28
N TRP A 163 15.54 -13.56 10.42
CA TRP A 163 15.75 -12.29 11.13
C TRP A 163 16.07 -11.07 10.26
N CYS A 164 15.04 -10.33 9.83
CA CYS A 164 15.24 -8.99 9.28
C CYS A 164 14.95 -7.95 10.36
N ALA A 165 16.00 -7.41 10.99
CA ALA A 165 15.89 -6.24 11.85
C ALA A 165 15.84 -4.97 10.99
N VAL A 166 14.69 -4.28 10.99
CA VAL A 166 14.56 -2.98 10.32
C VAL A 166 15.10 -1.90 11.27
N ASN A 167 16.40 -1.62 11.21
CA ASN A 167 17.00 -0.43 11.83
C ASN A 167 17.25 0.63 10.77
N ARG A 168 16.83 1.88 11.02
CA ARG A 168 17.50 3.13 10.58
C ARG A 168 16.75 4.39 11.05
N ASP A 169 17.54 5.43 11.26
CA ASP A 169 17.16 6.77 11.70
C ASP A 169 16.53 7.59 10.57
N VAL A 170 15.55 8.42 10.93
CA VAL A 170 14.89 9.37 10.03
C VAL A 170 15.44 10.76 10.33
N PRO A 171 16.24 11.38 9.43
CA PRO A 171 16.52 12.80 9.55
C PRO A 171 15.31 13.57 9.03
N THR A 172 14.62 14.29 9.91
CA THR A 172 13.61 15.27 9.51
C THR A 172 14.31 16.63 9.30
N ARG A 173 14.01 17.31 8.19
CA ARG A 173 14.50 18.66 7.88
C ARG A 173 13.47 19.70 8.32
#